data_AF-A0A662C5C0-F1
#
_entry.id   AF-A0A662C5C0-F1
#
_cell.length_a   1.000
_cell.length_b   1.000
_cell.length_c   1.000
_cell.angle_alpha   90.00
_cell.angle_beta   90.00
_cell.angle_gamma   90.00
#
_symmetry.space_group_name_H-M   'P 1'
#
loop_
_entity.id
_entity.type
_entity.pdbx_description
1 polymer ?
#
loop_
_entity_poly.entity_id
_entity_poly.type
_entity_poly.pdbx_seq_one_letter_code
_entity_poly.pdbx_strand_id
1 'polypeptide(L)'
;MNIFSIKIKTLMFKNFTLHIATILYVVITPLQITSAQEINYRIDKVTVEDGLSNNTVRSIIQDKQGFMWFGTESGLNRYDGSHFKIYYNHPNDSNSLSTSVIKNIIKDDEENLWIITSTGGLNKFNLEYNRIDRFSFNYQLSDSLNLDIFKKSAVINQNNVLWYSYSNKGLNSFNLKSKELKLFLHQKQNINSLSSNNIRSLLVDKSGDIWIGTE
;
A
#
# COMPACT_ATOMS: atom_id res chain seq x y z
N MET A 1 35.64 -47.55 -69.92
CA MET A 1 36.35 -48.26 -68.83
C MET A 1 36.07 -47.52 -67.52
N ASN A 2 35.52 -48.24 -66.54
CA ASN A 2 34.69 -47.75 -65.42
C ASN A 2 35.47 -47.11 -64.26
N ILE A 3 35.15 -45.87 -63.86
CA ILE A 3 35.61 -45.27 -62.57
C ILE A 3 34.48 -44.55 -61.79
N PHE A 4 33.26 -44.38 -62.33
CA PHE A 4 32.23 -43.56 -61.67
C PHE A 4 31.38 -44.23 -60.56
N SER A 5 31.52 -45.53 -60.28
CA SER A 5 30.57 -46.27 -59.44
C SER A 5 30.89 -46.31 -57.92
N ILE A 6 32.05 -45.86 -57.46
CA ILE A 6 32.49 -46.13 -56.07
C ILE A 6 32.18 -44.97 -55.09
N LYS A 7 32.08 -43.70 -55.55
CA LYS A 7 31.90 -42.55 -54.63
C LYS A 7 30.48 -42.39 -54.06
N ILE A 8 29.44 -42.86 -54.75
CA ILE A 8 28.04 -42.63 -54.33
C ILE A 8 27.64 -43.49 -53.13
N LYS A 9 28.13 -44.74 -53.04
CA LYS A 9 27.83 -45.63 -51.89
C LYS A 9 28.48 -45.14 -50.59
N THR A 10 29.69 -44.58 -50.64
CA THR A 10 30.39 -44.08 -49.44
C THR A 10 29.74 -42.83 -48.86
N LEU A 11 29.14 -41.97 -49.70
CA LEU A 11 28.44 -40.76 -49.26
C LEU A 11 27.08 -41.09 -48.61
N MET A 12 26.34 -42.05 -49.20
CA MET A 12 25.07 -42.53 -48.65
C MET A 12 25.23 -43.18 -47.27
N PHE A 13 26.28 -43.98 -47.06
CA PHE A 13 26.56 -44.61 -45.77
C PHE A 13 26.94 -43.61 -44.68
N LYS A 14 27.76 -42.59 -45.00
CA LYS A 14 28.13 -41.54 -44.04
C LYS A 14 26.90 -40.76 -43.55
N ASN A 15 25.99 -40.42 -44.45
CA ASN A 15 24.75 -39.72 -44.09
C ASN A 15 23.86 -40.62 -43.23
N PHE A 16 23.73 -41.91 -43.56
CA PHE A 16 22.92 -42.84 -42.76
C PHE A 16 23.47 -43.05 -41.33
N THR A 17 24.79 -43.21 -41.18
CA THR A 17 25.42 -43.30 -39.86
C THR A 17 25.31 -42.01 -39.06
N LEU A 18 25.33 -40.84 -39.73
CA LEU A 18 25.18 -39.54 -39.07
C LEU A 18 23.75 -39.37 -38.52
N HIS A 19 22.72 -39.81 -39.25
CA HIS A 19 21.33 -39.75 -38.80
C HIS A 19 21.05 -40.73 -37.65
N ILE A 20 21.67 -41.91 -37.66
CA ILE A 20 21.57 -42.86 -36.53
C ILE A 20 22.26 -42.29 -35.28
N ALA A 21 23.43 -41.67 -35.43
CA ALA A 21 24.15 -41.06 -34.32
C ALA A 21 23.38 -39.88 -33.69
N THR A 22 22.72 -39.03 -34.49
CA THR A 22 21.89 -37.94 -33.97
C THR A 22 20.62 -38.43 -33.29
N ILE A 23 19.96 -39.47 -33.83
CA ILE A 23 18.80 -40.08 -33.18
C ILE A 23 19.20 -40.71 -31.84
N LEU A 24 20.33 -41.43 -31.79
CA LEU A 24 20.87 -41.95 -30.53
C LEU A 24 21.22 -40.84 -29.53
N TYR A 25 21.80 -39.72 -29.99
CA TYR A 25 22.14 -38.60 -29.12
C TYR A 25 20.90 -37.94 -28.48
N VAL A 26 19.81 -37.81 -29.23
CA VAL A 26 18.53 -37.25 -28.74
C VAL A 26 17.82 -38.20 -27.77
N VAL A 27 17.97 -39.52 -27.96
CA VAL A 27 17.37 -40.53 -27.06
C VAL A 27 18.18 -40.72 -25.77
N ILE A 28 19.49 -40.44 -25.78
CA ILE A 28 20.38 -40.60 -24.61
C ILE A 28 20.44 -39.33 -23.74
N THR A 29 20.06 -38.15 -24.25
CA THR A 29 19.92 -36.97 -23.38
C THR A 29 18.69 -37.13 -22.50
N PRO A 30 18.83 -37.30 -21.17
CA PRO A 30 17.67 -37.30 -20.30
C PRO A 30 16.94 -35.97 -20.48
N LEU A 31 15.62 -36.00 -20.71
CA LEU A 31 14.80 -34.81 -20.54
C LEU A 31 15.08 -34.28 -19.14
N GLN A 32 15.79 -33.16 -19.05
CA GLN A 32 15.93 -32.46 -17.79
C GLN A 32 14.56 -31.85 -17.50
N ILE A 33 13.76 -32.57 -16.74
CA ILE A 33 12.58 -32.01 -16.09
C ILE A 33 13.13 -31.01 -15.08
N THR A 34 13.22 -29.75 -15.49
CA THR A 34 13.52 -28.67 -14.56
C THR A 34 12.35 -28.58 -13.57
N SER A 35 12.61 -28.90 -12.31
CA SER A 35 11.71 -28.59 -11.22
C SER A 35 11.94 -27.12 -10.87
N ALA A 36 10.88 -26.30 -10.92
CA ALA A 36 10.95 -24.98 -10.32
C ALA A 36 11.16 -25.16 -8.81
N GLN A 37 12.13 -24.45 -8.24
CA GLN A 37 12.32 -24.44 -6.79
C GLN A 37 11.02 -23.97 -6.11
N GLU A 38 10.50 -24.75 -5.17
CA GLU A 38 9.36 -24.30 -4.36
C GLU A 38 9.79 -23.09 -3.55
N ILE A 39 9.19 -21.93 -3.84
CA ILE A 39 9.39 -20.73 -3.04
C ILE A 39 8.64 -20.93 -1.72
N ASN A 40 9.37 -21.41 -0.72
CA ASN A 40 8.87 -21.49 0.65
C ASN A 40 8.90 -20.09 1.27
N TYR A 41 7.76 -19.41 1.29
CA TYR A 41 7.62 -18.16 2.02
C TYR A 41 7.62 -18.43 3.52
N ARG A 42 8.66 -18.00 4.22
CA ARG A 42 8.64 -17.91 5.67
C ARG A 42 7.88 -16.64 6.06
N ILE A 43 6.72 -16.80 6.69
CA ILE A 43 5.93 -15.70 7.23
C ILE A 43 6.22 -15.62 8.72
N ASP A 44 7.05 -14.65 9.10
CA ASP A 44 7.20 -14.29 10.50
C ASP A 44 5.98 -13.48 10.96
N LYS A 45 5.52 -13.75 12.18
CA LYS A 45 4.37 -13.07 12.78
C LYS A 45 4.89 -12.09 13.82
N VAL A 46 4.30 -10.90 13.80
CA VAL A 46 4.51 -9.88 14.81
C VAL A 46 3.13 -9.46 15.32
N THR A 47 2.86 -9.67 16.59
CA THR A 47 1.53 -9.55 17.20
C THR A 47 1.57 -8.69 18.48
N VAL A 48 0.45 -8.65 19.20
CA VAL A 48 0.36 -7.95 20.49
C VAL A 48 1.34 -8.50 21.54
N GLU A 49 1.65 -9.79 21.46
CA GLU A 49 2.64 -10.45 22.32
C GLU A 49 4.06 -9.90 22.11
N ASP A 50 4.36 -9.39 20.90
CA ASP A 50 5.64 -8.75 20.55
C ASP A 50 5.66 -7.24 20.83
N GLY A 51 4.55 -6.68 21.31
CA GLY A 51 4.42 -5.26 21.69
C GLY A 51 3.60 -4.39 20.73
N LEU A 52 2.98 -4.96 19.69
CA LEU A 52 2.01 -4.24 18.86
C LEU A 52 0.79 -3.82 19.70
N SER A 53 0.27 -2.60 19.56
CA SER A 53 -0.83 -2.14 20.40
C SER A 53 -2.18 -2.82 20.14
N ASN A 54 -2.41 -3.34 18.94
CA ASN A 54 -3.64 -4.02 18.55
C ASN A 54 -3.44 -4.88 17.28
N ASN A 55 -4.07 -6.05 17.21
CA ASN A 55 -3.98 -6.96 16.07
C ASN A 55 -4.68 -6.44 14.79
N THR A 56 -5.52 -5.41 14.89
CA THR A 56 -6.17 -4.77 13.74
C THR A 56 -5.31 -3.64 13.21
N VAL A 57 -4.46 -3.96 12.24
CA VAL A 57 -3.62 -2.98 11.52
C VAL A 57 -4.37 -2.44 10.30
N ARG A 58 -4.53 -1.11 10.23
CA ARG A 58 -5.26 -0.40 9.16
C ARG A 58 -4.36 0.24 8.12
N SER A 59 -3.16 0.63 8.54
CA SER A 59 -2.19 1.30 7.68
C SER A 59 -0.77 0.92 8.08
N ILE A 60 0.10 0.81 7.08
CA ILE A 60 1.51 0.46 7.22
C ILE A 60 2.29 1.37 6.27
N ILE A 61 3.29 2.07 6.79
CA ILE A 61 4.26 2.84 5.99
C ILE A 61 5.67 2.67 6.56
N GLN A 62 6.68 3.03 5.77
CA GLN A 62 8.06 3.15 6.22
C GLN A 62 8.51 4.61 6.12
N ASP A 63 9.22 5.11 7.13
CA ASP A 63 9.84 6.44 7.05
C ASP A 63 11.24 6.40 6.41
N LYS A 64 11.82 7.57 6.11
CA LYS A 64 13.18 7.66 5.53
C LYS A 64 14.30 7.07 6.39
N GLN A 65 14.08 6.89 7.69
CA GLN A 65 15.06 6.30 8.60
C GLN A 65 14.97 4.77 8.64
N GLY A 66 13.95 4.20 7.98
CA GLY A 66 13.72 2.77 7.90
C GLY A 66 12.75 2.23 8.96
N PHE A 67 12.23 3.08 9.87
CA PHE A 67 11.26 2.63 10.85
C PHE A 67 9.93 2.31 10.18
N MET A 68 9.32 1.20 10.62
CA MET A 68 8.00 0.81 10.18
C MET A 68 6.94 1.43 11.09
N TRP A 69 5.89 1.98 10.50
CA TRP A 69 4.80 2.62 11.21
C TRP A 69 3.49 1.88 10.96
N PHE A 70 2.78 1.53 12.03
CA PHE A 70 1.53 0.80 11.97
C PHE A 70 0.41 1.60 12.65
N GLY A 71 -0.62 1.91 11.88
CA GLY A 71 -1.85 2.51 12.38
C GLY A 71 -2.81 1.41 12.78
N THR A 72 -3.24 1.39 14.05
CA THR A 72 -4.10 0.34 14.58
C THR A 72 -5.36 0.91 15.23
N GLU A 73 -6.28 0.03 15.66
CA GLU A 73 -7.46 0.41 16.43
C GLU A 73 -7.14 0.86 17.88
N SER A 74 -5.88 0.79 18.33
CA SER A 74 -5.51 1.21 19.69
C SER A 74 -4.17 1.95 19.77
N GLY A 75 -3.71 2.56 18.68
CA GLY A 75 -2.55 3.45 18.71
C GLY A 75 -1.79 3.50 17.39
N LEU A 76 -0.87 4.46 17.33
CA LEU A 76 0.17 4.54 16.31
C LEU A 76 1.42 3.83 16.85
N ASN A 77 1.94 2.87 16.10
CA ASN A 77 3.08 2.06 16.52
C ASN A 77 4.27 2.35 15.61
N ARG A 78 5.44 2.59 16.19
CA ARG A 78 6.72 2.64 15.48
C ARG A 78 7.53 1.41 15.83
N TYR A 79 8.04 0.71 14.83
CA TYR A 79 8.84 -0.50 14.98
C TYR A 79 10.24 -0.27 14.40
N ASP A 80 11.26 -0.64 15.17
CA ASP A 80 12.67 -0.51 14.80
C ASP A 80 13.30 -1.80 14.27
N GLY A 81 12.50 -2.87 14.10
CA GLY A 81 13.00 -4.20 13.77
C GLY A 81 13.16 -5.11 14.99
N SER A 82 12.94 -4.61 16.20
CA SER A 82 12.99 -5.40 17.44
C SER A 82 11.92 -4.99 18.45
N HIS A 83 11.64 -3.70 18.63
CA HIS A 83 10.74 -3.17 19.64
C HIS A 83 9.72 -2.20 19.04
N PHE A 84 8.54 -2.16 19.69
CA PHE A 84 7.52 -1.16 19.41
C PHE A 84 7.59 0.03 20.37
N LYS A 85 7.51 1.23 19.81
CA LYS A 85 7.14 2.45 20.54
C LYS A 85 5.71 2.83 20.16
N ILE A 86 4.85 2.94 21.15
CA ILE A 86 3.42 3.20 20.93
C ILE A 86 3.08 4.65 21.32
N TYR A 87 2.33 5.31 20.46
CA TYR A 87 1.79 6.64 20.66
C TYR A 87 0.27 6.52 20.83
N TYR A 88 -0.25 7.05 21.93
CA TYR A 88 -1.66 7.01 22.30
C TYR A 88 -2.28 8.41 22.32
N ASN A 89 -3.61 8.46 22.49
CA ASN A 89 -4.27 9.67 22.95
C ASN A 89 -4.10 9.83 24.46
N HIS A 90 -3.53 10.95 24.87
CA HIS A 90 -3.56 11.43 26.25
C HIS A 90 -4.43 12.70 26.27
N PRO A 91 -5.64 12.63 26.87
CA PRO A 91 -6.60 13.74 26.82
C PRO A 91 -6.05 15.09 27.31
N ASN A 92 -5.12 15.05 28.28
CA ASN A 92 -4.52 16.22 28.90
C ASN A 92 -3.22 16.69 28.24
N ASP A 93 -2.77 16.02 27.18
CA ASP A 93 -1.56 16.38 26.45
C ASP A 93 -1.90 16.67 24.98
N SER A 94 -1.83 17.94 24.60
CA SER A 94 -2.11 18.40 23.23
C SER A 94 -1.11 17.89 22.20
N ASN A 95 0.07 17.40 22.63
CA ASN A 95 1.11 16.84 21.76
C ASN A 95 1.01 15.32 21.57
N SER A 96 -0.08 14.70 22.04
CA SER A 96 -0.39 13.28 21.79
C SER A 96 -1.45 13.13 20.69
N LEU A 97 -1.84 11.91 20.30
CA LEU A 97 -2.88 11.73 19.25
C LEU A 97 -4.24 12.27 19.68
N SER A 98 -5.07 12.73 18.74
CA SER A 98 -6.45 13.16 19.03
C SER A 98 -7.39 12.02 19.43
N THR A 99 -7.14 10.80 18.94
CA THR A 99 -7.75 9.54 19.37
C THR A 99 -6.80 8.39 19.02
N SER A 100 -6.89 7.27 19.74
CA SER A 100 -6.03 6.10 19.52
C SER A 100 -6.45 5.25 18.32
N VAL A 101 -7.63 5.49 17.72
CA VAL A 101 -8.08 4.73 16.55
C VAL A 101 -7.55 5.35 15.26
N ILE A 102 -6.56 4.70 14.66
CA ILE A 102 -5.90 5.17 13.43
C ILE A 102 -6.52 4.49 12.21
N LYS A 103 -6.95 5.29 11.23
CA LYS A 103 -7.54 4.80 9.97
C LYS A 103 -6.55 4.83 8.81
N ASN A 104 -5.67 5.82 8.76
CA ASN A 104 -4.65 5.92 7.72
C ASN A 104 -3.43 6.71 8.21
N ILE A 105 -2.27 6.43 7.63
CA ILE A 105 -1.02 7.14 7.81
C ILE A 105 -0.48 7.42 6.41
N ILE A 106 -0.17 8.69 6.14
CA ILE A 106 0.44 9.11 4.87
C ILE A 106 1.60 10.06 5.14
N LYS A 107 2.60 10.05 4.27
CA LYS A 107 3.80 10.88 4.42
C LYS A 107 3.73 12.08 3.47
N ASP A 108 4.09 13.26 3.94
CA ASP A 108 4.26 14.44 3.08
C ASP A 108 5.69 14.53 2.51
N ASP A 109 5.91 15.47 1.59
CA ASP A 109 7.21 15.69 0.93
C ASP A 109 8.31 16.14 1.91
N GLU A 110 7.92 16.64 3.09
CA GLU A 110 8.83 17.02 4.18
C GLU A 110 9.11 15.86 5.15
N GLU A 111 8.66 14.65 4.82
CA GLU A 111 8.82 13.43 5.61
C GLU A 111 8.09 13.46 6.97
N ASN A 112 7.10 14.34 7.14
CA ASN A 112 6.19 14.27 8.28
C ASN A 112 5.11 13.22 8.01
N LEU A 113 4.61 12.61 9.08
CA LEU A 113 3.48 11.69 8.99
C LEU A 113 2.18 12.45 9.24
N TRP A 114 1.18 12.20 8.41
CA TRP A 114 -0.19 12.65 8.58
C TRP A 114 -1.04 11.46 8.98
N ILE A 115 -1.55 11.51 10.20
CA ILE A 115 -2.35 10.44 10.81
C ILE A 115 -3.82 10.85 10.78
N ILE A 116 -4.61 10.09 10.05
CA ILE A 116 -6.07 10.24 9.96
C ILE A 116 -6.70 9.29 10.97
N THR A 117 -7.53 9.84 11.84
CA THR A 117 -8.21 9.09 12.89
C THR A 117 -9.66 8.76 12.56
N SER A 118 -10.29 7.88 13.35
CA SER A 118 -11.70 7.49 13.18
C SER A 118 -12.68 8.65 13.22
N THR A 119 -12.36 9.73 13.94
CA THR A 119 -13.21 10.92 14.04
C THR A 119 -13.04 11.89 12.86
N GLY A 120 -12.12 11.60 11.94
CA GLY A 120 -11.78 12.49 10.82
C GLY A 120 -10.79 13.59 11.18
N GLY A 121 -10.26 13.59 12.40
CA GLY A 121 -9.18 14.47 12.83
C GLY A 121 -7.86 14.11 12.14
N LEU A 122 -7.09 15.13 11.81
CA LEU A 122 -5.73 14.98 11.28
C LEU A 122 -4.71 15.25 12.39
N ASN A 123 -3.65 14.47 12.44
CA ASN A 123 -2.53 14.70 13.34
C ASN A 123 -1.25 14.73 12.50
N LYS A 124 -0.51 15.84 12.52
CA LYS A 124 0.80 15.94 11.88
C LYS A 124 1.85 15.52 12.88
N PHE A 125 2.56 14.44 12.60
CA PHE A 125 3.71 13.99 13.37
C PHE A 125 4.99 14.43 12.69
N ASN A 126 5.65 15.42 13.31
CA ASN A 126 7.00 15.81 12.94
C ASN A 126 8.01 14.82 13.56
N LEU A 127 8.72 14.10 12.68
CA LEU A 127 9.67 13.06 13.09
C LEU A 127 10.97 13.62 13.68
N GLU A 128 11.35 14.86 13.33
CA GLU A 128 12.58 15.51 13.78
C GLU A 128 12.50 15.90 15.26
N TYR A 129 11.38 16.51 15.66
CA TYR A 129 11.16 16.99 17.03
C TYR A 129 10.32 16.02 17.87
N ASN A 130 9.93 14.89 17.29
CA ASN A 130 9.04 13.89 17.89
C ASN A 130 7.76 14.52 18.50
N ARG A 131 7.07 15.37 17.71
CA ARG A 131 5.90 16.16 18.15
C ARG A 131 4.68 15.91 17.26
N ILE A 132 3.50 15.80 17.89
CA ILE A 132 2.23 15.73 17.18
C ILE A 132 1.48 17.05 17.30
N ASP A 133 1.09 17.62 16.16
CA ASP A 133 0.17 18.75 16.09
C ASP A 133 -1.20 18.28 15.60
N ARG A 134 -2.26 18.61 16.36
CA ARG A 134 -3.63 18.18 16.07
C ARG A 134 -4.39 19.21 15.25
N PHE A 135 -5.10 18.74 14.23
CA PHE A 135 -6.07 19.51 13.47
C PHE A 135 -7.43 18.85 13.64
N SER A 136 -8.28 19.50 14.44
CA SER A 136 -9.66 19.09 14.65
C SER A 136 -10.58 19.95 13.81
N PHE A 137 -11.58 19.31 13.22
CA PHE A 137 -12.56 19.98 12.37
C PHE A 137 -13.94 19.68 12.96
N ASN A 138 -14.67 20.73 13.33
CA ASN A 138 -16.00 20.59 13.90
C ASN A 138 -17.01 20.35 12.78
N TYR A 139 -17.17 19.10 12.36
CA TYR A 139 -18.21 18.73 11.40
C TYR A 139 -19.55 18.71 12.13
N GLN A 140 -20.39 19.72 11.92
CA GLN A 140 -21.80 19.70 12.33
C GLN A 140 -22.59 18.72 11.46
N LEU A 141 -22.34 17.42 11.61
CA LEU A 141 -23.06 16.39 10.85
C LEU A 141 -23.45 15.28 11.82
N SER A 142 -24.77 15.14 11.98
CA SER A 142 -25.47 14.30 12.95
C SER A 142 -24.83 12.92 13.13
N ASP A 143 -24.64 12.60 14.41
CA ASP A 143 -24.08 11.35 14.89
C ASP A 143 -24.97 10.17 14.48
N SER A 144 -24.59 9.49 13.41
CA SER A 144 -24.71 8.04 13.40
C SER A 144 -23.31 7.48 13.47
N LEU A 145 -23.00 6.89 14.62
CA LEU A 145 -21.87 6.01 14.90
C LEU A 145 -21.95 4.77 13.99
N ASN A 146 -21.85 4.95 12.68
CA ASN A 146 -21.48 3.83 11.83
C ASN A 146 -19.99 3.62 12.07
N LEU A 147 -19.70 2.61 12.89
CA LEU A 147 -18.39 1.98 13.04
C LEU A 147 -17.96 1.49 11.67
N ASP A 148 -17.39 2.40 10.90
CA ASP A 148 -16.90 2.09 9.58
C ASP A 148 -15.65 1.23 9.73
N ILE A 149 -15.88 -0.07 9.50
CA ILE A 149 -14.86 -1.11 9.54
C ILE A 149 -13.96 -1.09 8.32
N PHE A 150 -14.22 -0.24 7.33
CA PHE A 150 -13.45 -0.25 6.09
C PHE A 150 -12.18 0.60 6.21
N LYS A 151 -11.11 0.13 5.57
CA LYS A 151 -9.90 0.92 5.37
C LYS A 151 -10.29 2.18 4.60
N LYS A 152 -9.96 3.34 5.18
CA LYS A 152 -10.23 4.62 4.54
C LYS A 152 -9.03 5.05 3.71
N SER A 153 -9.31 5.72 2.61
CA SER A 153 -8.30 6.07 1.63
C SER A 153 -7.84 7.50 1.85
N ALA A 154 -6.54 7.71 1.64
CA ALA A 154 -5.89 8.99 1.78
C ALA A 154 -4.76 9.07 0.76
N VAL A 155 -4.63 10.23 0.14
CA VAL A 155 -3.59 10.52 -0.86
C VAL A 155 -3.16 11.98 -0.75
N ILE A 156 -1.89 12.26 -1.03
CA ILE A 156 -1.38 13.61 -1.20
C ILE A 156 -1.05 13.78 -2.68
N ASN A 157 -1.53 14.87 -3.28
CA ASN A 157 -1.15 15.23 -4.64
C ASN A 157 0.06 16.17 -4.65
N GLN A 158 0.64 16.39 -5.83
CA GLN A 158 1.79 17.27 -6.05
C GLN A 158 1.59 18.73 -5.58
N ASN A 159 0.34 19.15 -5.40
CA ASN A 159 -0.01 20.48 -4.92
C ASN A 159 -0.05 20.57 -3.38
N ASN A 160 0.45 19.56 -2.66
CA ASN A 160 0.40 19.49 -1.20
C ASN A 160 -1.05 19.59 -0.66
N VAL A 161 -1.99 18.94 -1.35
CA VAL A 161 -3.35 18.77 -0.84
C VAL A 161 -3.52 17.32 -0.43
N LEU A 162 -3.83 17.11 0.85
CA LEU A 162 -4.20 15.83 1.41
C LEU A 162 -5.69 15.59 1.17
N TRP A 163 -6.01 14.61 0.35
CA TRP A 163 -7.36 14.15 0.11
C TRP A 163 -7.61 12.89 0.93
N TYR A 164 -8.66 12.89 1.73
CA TYR A 164 -8.92 11.77 2.62
C TYR A 164 -10.40 11.57 2.90
N SER A 165 -10.76 10.31 3.06
CA SER A 165 -12.02 9.90 3.67
C SER A 165 -11.77 9.35 5.07
N TYR A 166 -12.78 9.34 5.92
CA TYR A 166 -12.70 8.74 7.26
C TYR A 166 -13.97 8.00 7.68
N SER A 167 -15.09 8.24 6.99
CA SER A 167 -16.41 7.63 7.22
C SER A 167 -17.25 7.77 5.95
N ASN A 168 -18.57 7.58 6.03
CA ASN A 168 -19.52 7.85 4.94
C ASN A 168 -19.91 9.33 4.85
N LYS A 169 -18.98 10.22 5.22
CA LYS A 169 -19.18 11.68 5.30
C LYS A 169 -18.54 12.41 4.11
N GLY A 170 -18.37 11.75 2.97
CA GLY A 170 -17.83 12.34 1.76
C GLY A 170 -16.30 12.40 1.73
N LEU A 171 -15.78 13.34 0.95
CA LEU A 171 -14.36 13.51 0.69
C LEU A 171 -13.86 14.83 1.25
N ASN A 172 -12.78 14.78 2.03
CA ASN A 172 -12.13 15.97 2.56
C ASN A 172 -10.88 16.27 1.75
N SER A 173 -10.62 17.56 1.53
CA SER A 173 -9.33 18.05 1.02
C SER A 173 -8.74 19.02 2.04
N PHE A 174 -7.51 18.78 2.46
CA PHE A 174 -6.80 19.63 3.40
C PHE A 174 -5.51 20.13 2.75
N ASN A 175 -5.39 21.44 2.54
CA ASN A 175 -4.19 22.04 2.00
C ASN A 175 -3.10 22.09 3.08
N LEU A 176 -1.98 21.40 2.87
CA LEU A 176 -0.94 21.25 3.88
C LEU A 176 -0.22 22.58 4.20
N LYS A 177 -0.26 23.56 3.29
CA LYS A 177 0.37 24.88 3.46
C LYS A 177 -0.58 25.89 4.06
N SER A 178 -1.73 26.14 3.42
CA SER A 178 -2.71 27.14 3.88
C SER A 178 -3.54 26.67 5.07
N LYS A 179 -3.52 25.36 5.38
CA LYS A 179 -4.37 24.71 6.40
C LYS A 179 -5.87 24.85 6.13
N GLU A 180 -6.24 25.13 4.88
CA GLU A 180 -7.63 25.20 4.46
C GLU A 180 -8.21 23.79 4.28
N LEU A 181 -9.37 23.54 4.89
CA LEU A 181 -10.15 22.32 4.73
C LEU A 181 -11.35 22.60 3.82
N LYS A 182 -11.62 21.70 2.88
CA LYS A 182 -12.86 21.66 2.10
C LYS A 182 -13.50 20.28 2.19
N LEU A 183 -14.83 20.27 2.25
CA LEU A 183 -15.64 19.06 2.28
C LEU A 183 -16.46 18.97 0.99
N PHE A 184 -16.36 17.84 0.32
CA PHE A 184 -17.14 17.50 -0.87
C PHE A 184 -18.17 16.43 -0.50
N LEU A 185 -19.43 16.67 -0.88
CA LEU A 185 -20.55 15.77 -0.61
C LEU A 185 -21.30 15.42 -1.90
N HIS A 186 -21.88 14.24 -1.93
CA HIS A 186 -22.85 13.83 -2.94
C HIS A 186 -24.11 14.70 -2.85
N GLN A 187 -24.55 15.19 -4.01
CA GLN A 187 -25.78 15.96 -4.16
C GLN A 187 -26.60 15.32 -5.29
N LYS A 188 -27.75 14.72 -4.93
CA LYS A 188 -28.61 13.95 -5.85
C LYS A 188 -28.98 14.67 -7.15
N GLN A 189 -29.05 16.00 -7.13
CA GLN A 189 -29.44 16.83 -8.28
C GLN A 189 -28.27 17.48 -9.03
N ASN A 190 -27.03 17.28 -8.56
CA ASN A 190 -25.84 17.89 -9.16
C ASN A 190 -24.91 16.80 -9.71
N ILE A 191 -24.89 16.65 -11.03
CA ILE A 191 -24.07 15.65 -11.73
C ILE A 191 -22.55 15.89 -11.57
N ASN A 192 -22.15 17.12 -11.21
CA ASN A 192 -20.76 17.47 -10.94
C ASN A 192 -20.36 17.28 -9.46
N SER A 193 -21.26 16.76 -8.63
CA SER A 193 -20.95 16.38 -7.24
C SER A 193 -20.40 14.95 -7.17
N LEU A 194 -19.95 14.52 -5.98
CA LEU A 194 -19.53 13.13 -5.78
C LEU A 194 -20.64 12.16 -6.15
N SER A 195 -20.32 11.00 -6.72
CA SER A 195 -21.29 9.94 -7.01
C SER A 195 -21.90 9.33 -5.73
N SER A 196 -21.12 9.23 -4.65
CA SER A 196 -21.57 8.79 -3.33
C SER A 196 -20.65 9.35 -2.24
N ASN A 197 -21.19 9.52 -1.02
CA ASN A 197 -20.42 9.95 0.15
C ASN A 197 -19.56 8.82 0.75
N ASN A 198 -19.77 7.57 0.32
CA ASN A 198 -18.94 6.45 0.75
C ASN A 198 -17.76 6.27 -0.20
N ILE A 199 -16.63 6.87 0.18
CA ILE A 199 -15.38 6.79 -0.59
C ILE A 199 -14.66 5.50 -0.22
N ARG A 200 -14.46 4.64 -1.22
CA ARG A 200 -13.79 3.34 -1.11
C ARG A 200 -12.31 3.40 -1.44
N SER A 201 -11.94 4.22 -2.43
CA SER A 201 -10.54 4.37 -2.85
C SER A 201 -10.27 5.77 -3.39
N LEU A 202 -9.05 6.21 -3.18
CA LEU A 202 -8.46 7.42 -3.75
C LEU A 202 -7.14 7.02 -4.39
N LEU A 203 -6.90 7.53 -5.58
CA LEU A 203 -5.64 7.39 -6.31
C LEU A 203 -5.29 8.74 -6.92
N VAL A 204 -4.01 9.06 -6.96
CA VAL A 204 -3.47 10.24 -7.66
C VAL A 204 -2.73 9.73 -8.88
N ASP A 205 -3.02 10.30 -10.04
CA ASP A 205 -2.27 9.98 -11.26
C ASP A 205 -1.04 10.88 -11.46
N LYS A 206 -0.31 10.66 -12.54
CA LYS A 206 0.91 11.42 -12.85
C LYS A 206 0.65 12.89 -13.19
N SER A 207 -0.57 13.24 -13.56
CA SER A 207 -0.97 14.62 -13.84
C SER A 207 -1.33 15.36 -12.55
N GLY A 208 -1.51 14.63 -11.44
CA GLY A 208 -1.95 15.15 -10.15
C GLY A 208 -3.47 15.13 -9.98
N ASP A 209 -4.20 14.55 -10.93
CA ASP A 209 -5.64 14.38 -10.84
C ASP A 209 -5.98 13.24 -9.88
N ILE A 210 -7.17 13.32 -9.28
CA ILE A 210 -7.60 12.40 -8.24
C ILE A 210 -8.75 11.56 -8.74
N TRP A 211 -8.53 10.25 -8.72
CA TRP A 211 -9.50 9.24 -9.06
C TRP A 211 -10.18 8.77 -7.79
N ILE A 212 -11.50 8.89 -7.77
CA ILE A 212 -12.34 8.63 -6.60
C ILE A 212 -13.21 7.42 -6.90
N GLY A 213 -12.96 6.30 -6.20
CA GLY A 213 -13.83 5.14 -6.24
C GLY A 213 -14.86 5.22 -5.10
N THR A 214 -16.15 5.18 -5.45
CA THR A 214 -17.26 5.16 -4.48
C THR A 214 -17.99 3.83 -4.50
N GLU A 215 -18.88 3.61 -3.53
CA GLU A 215 -19.94 2.59 -3.66
C GLU A 215 -20.94 2.91 -4.78
#